data_AF-A0A1H0RZ05-F1
#
_entry.id   AF-A0A1H0RZ05-F1
#
_cell.length_a   1.000
_cell.length_b   1.000
_cell.length_c   1.000
_cell.angle_alpha   90.00
_cell.angle_beta   90.00
_cell.angle_gamma   90.00
#
_symmetry.space_group_name_H-M   'P 1'
#
loop_
_entity.id
_entity.type
_entity.pdbx_description
1 polymer ?
#
loop_
_entity_poly.entity_id
_entity_poly.type
_entity_poly.pdbx_seq_one_letter_code
_entity_poly.pdbx_strand_id
1 'polypeptide(L)' 'MLIVETIAKIRRLHFSEGLGIKTISRKLGLSRNTVRKVIRSGATEHTYERKLQPQPQLGEYVSQLEELLEADWE' A
#
# COMPACT_ATOMS: atom_id res chain seq x y z
N MET A 1 3.00 4.68 -0.44
CA MET A 1 1.83 4.06 -1.11
C MET A 1 1.83 4.50 -2.56
N LEU A 2 1.55 3.62 -3.53
CA LEU A 2 1.31 4.09 -4.91
C LEU A 2 -0.09 4.69 -4.95
N ILE A 3 -0.20 5.90 -5.49
CA ILE A 3 -1.49 6.55 -5.71
C ILE A 3 -2.22 5.82 -6.86
N VAL A 4 -3.56 5.85 -6.83
CA VAL A 4 -4.43 5.22 -7.84
C VAL A 4 -4.06 5.65 -9.26
N GLU A 5 -3.69 6.92 -9.46
CA GLU A 5 -3.27 7.46 -10.75
C GLU A 5 -2.07 6.70 -11.34
N THR A 6 -1.05 6.43 -10.52
CA THR A 6 0.17 5.75 -10.98
C THR A 6 -0.11 4.31 -11.37
N ILE A 7 -1.00 3.63 -10.62
CA ILE A 7 -1.45 2.27 -10.92
C ILE A 7 -2.20 2.25 -12.26
N ALA A 8 -3.12 3.18 -12.46
CA ALA A 8 -3.86 3.31 -13.73
C ALA A 8 -2.92 3.57 -14.92
N LYS A 9 -1.91 4.44 -14.75
CA LYS A 9 -0.93 4.76 -15.79
C LYS A 9 -0.08 3.55 -16.18
N ILE A 10 0.38 2.76 -15.21
CA ILE A 10 1.10 1.50 -15.48
C ILE A 10 0.22 0.54 -16.29
N ARG A 11 -1.04 0.36 -15.87
CA ARG A 11 -1.97 -0.56 -16.54
C ARG A 11 -2.26 -0.13 -17.98
N ARG A 12 -2.53 1.16 -18.21
CA ARG A 12 -2.77 1.69 -19.56
C ARG A 12 -1.55 1.48 -20.46
N LEU A 13 -0.35 1.82 -19.97
CA LEU A 13 0.89 1.65 -20.72
C LEU A 13 1.15 0.18 -21.09
N HIS A 14 0.77 -0.77 -20.23
CA HIS A 14 0.99 -2.19 -20.49
C HIS A 14 -0.12 -2.82 -21.36
N PHE A 15 -1.38 -2.70 -20.95
CA PHE A 15 -2.50 -3.39 -21.58
C PHE A 15 -3.06 -2.67 -22.80
N SER A 16 -3.02 -1.33 -22.83
CA SER A 16 -3.53 -0.55 -23.97
C SER A 16 -2.42 -0.23 -24.98
N GLU A 17 -1.24 0.15 -24.51
CA GLU A 17 -0.11 0.54 -25.38
C GLU A 17 0.90 -0.60 -25.64
N GLY A 18 0.75 -1.76 -24.99
CA GLY A 18 1.62 -2.93 -25.22
C GLY A 18 3.07 -2.78 -24.74
N LEU A 19 3.38 -1.77 -23.91
CA LEU A 19 4.75 -1.52 -23.50
C LEU A 19 5.26 -2.58 -22.52
N GLY A 20 6.53 -2.97 -22.69
CA GLY A 20 7.21 -3.89 -21.78
C GLY A 20 7.55 -3.26 -20.43
N ILE A 21 7.65 -4.10 -19.39
CA ILE A 21 7.96 -3.70 -17.99
C ILE A 21 9.21 -2.81 -17.89
N LYS A 22 10.27 -3.12 -18.65
CA LYS A 22 11.53 -2.35 -18.64
C LYS A 22 11.34 -0.93 -19.18
N THR A 23 10.49 -0.76 -20.19
CA THR A 23 10.17 0.54 -20.79
C THR A 23 9.33 1.36 -19.84
N ILE A 24 8.28 0.77 -19.25
CA ILE A 24 7.41 1.44 -18.28
C ILE A 24 8.21 1.88 -17.04
N SER A 25 9.08 1.01 -16.54
CA SER A 25 9.98 1.31 -15.41
C SER A 25 10.86 2.54 -15.68
N ARG A 26 11.45 2.65 -16.87
CA ARG A 26 12.24 3.83 -17.27
C ARG A 26 11.38 5.08 -17.46
N LYS A 27 10.21 4.94 -18.09
CA LYS A 27 9.30 6.05 -18.41
C LYS A 27 8.70 6.69 -17.15
N LEU A 28 8.42 5.88 -16.12
CA LEU A 28 7.79 6.35 -14.88
C LEU A 28 8.78 6.51 -13.71
N GLY A 29 10.05 6.17 -13.88
CA GLY A 29 11.03 6.20 -12.79
C GLY A 29 10.73 5.20 -11.66
N LEU A 30 9.98 4.14 -11.94
CA LEU A 30 9.55 3.15 -10.96
C LEU A 30 10.39 1.88 -11.05
N SER A 31 10.54 1.18 -9.91
CA SER A 31 11.19 -0.13 -9.91
C SER A 31 10.45 -1.13 -10.80
N ARG A 32 11.18 -2.03 -11.46
CA ARG A 32 10.58 -3.10 -12.27
C ARG A 32 9.67 -4.01 -11.43
N ASN A 33 9.99 -4.18 -10.15
CA ASN A 33 9.20 -4.98 -9.21
C ASN A 33 7.83 -4.34 -8.94
N THR A 34 7.79 -3.03 -8.77
CA THR A 34 6.55 -2.26 -8.62
C THR A 34 5.65 -2.40 -9.85
N VAL A 35 6.22 -2.19 -11.05
CA VAL A 35 5.49 -2.34 -12.32
C VAL A 35 4.96 -3.77 -12.48
N ARG A 36 5.80 -4.77 -12.20
CA ARG A 36 5.40 -6.18 -12.25
C ARG A 36 4.29 -6.50 -11.25
N LYS A 37 4.35 -5.96 -10.03
CA LYS A 37 3.32 -6.15 -9.00
C LYS A 37 1.97 -5.63 -9.47
N VAL A 38 1.93 -4.43 -10.04
CA VAL A 38 0.69 -3.83 -10.58
C VAL A 38 0.10 -4.69 -11.71
N ILE A 39 0.94 -5.08 -12.68
CA ILE A 39 0.49 -5.87 -13.84
C ILE A 39 -0.04 -7.24 -13.42
N ARG A 40 0.65 -7.94 -12.51
CA ARG A 40 0.28 -9.30 -12.08
C ARG A 40 -0.91 -9.32 -11.12
N SER A 41 -0.99 -8.39 -10.18
CA SER A 41 -2.06 -8.37 -9.18
C SER A 41 -3.40 -7.91 -9.73
N GLY A 42 -3.39 -7.13 -10.81
CA GLY A 42 -4.61 -6.53 -11.33
C GLY A 42 -5.27 -5.54 -10.36
N ALA A 43 -4.62 -5.18 -9.25
CA ALA A 43 -5.18 -4.27 -8.27
C ALA A 43 -5.26 -2.84 -8.83
N THR A 44 -6.32 -2.13 -8.48
CA THR A 44 -6.55 -0.72 -8.79
C THR A 44 -6.06 0.20 -7.67
N GLU A 45 -5.86 -0.36 -6.48
CA GLU A 45 -5.32 0.31 -5.32
C GLU A 45 -4.36 -0.62 -4.56
N HIS A 46 -3.41 -0.03 -3.84
CA HIS A 46 -2.53 -0.77 -2.96
C HIS A 46 -2.63 -0.18 -1.56
N THR A 47 -3.56 -0.72 -0.77
CA THR A 47 -3.69 -0.37 0.64
C THR A 47 -2.57 -1.05 1.44
N TYR A 48 -1.99 -0.32 2.38
CA TYR A 48 -1.08 -0.91 3.34
C TYR A 48 -1.88 -1.59 4.45
N GLU A 49 -1.82 -2.92 4.51
CA GLU A 49 -2.48 -3.71 5.55
C GLU A 49 -1.41 -4.43 6.38
N ARG A 50 -1.35 -4.13 7.68
CA ARG A 50 -0.56 -4.91 8.63
C ARG A 50 -1.47 -5.95 9.29
N LYS A 51 -1.15 -7.23 9.11
CA LYS A 51 -1.89 -8.34 9.76
C LYS A 51 -1.75 -8.33 11.28
N LEU A 52 -0.59 -7.93 11.79
CA LEU A 52 -0.32 -7.78 13.20
C LEU A 52 0.53 -6.51 13.38
N GLN A 53 0.05 -5.60 14.22
CA GLN A 53 0.79 -4.41 14.62
C GLN A 53 1.51 -4.73 15.93
N PRO A 54 2.82 -5.00 15.94
CA PRO A 54 3.54 -5.11 17.20
C PRO A 54 3.47 -3.76 17.90
N GLN A 55 3.01 -3.76 19.15
CA GLN A 55 2.93 -2.56 20.00
C GLN A 55 3.97 -2.68 21.12
N PRO A 56 5.28 -2.65 20.82
CA PRO A 56 6.32 -2.96 21.82
C PRO A 56 6.41 -1.95 22.97
N GLN A 57 5.89 -0.74 22.79
CA GLN A 57 5.93 0.33 23.80
C GLN A 57 4.58 0.50 24.49
N LEU A 58 3.49 0.50 23.71
CA LEU A 58 2.13 0.71 24.23
C LEU A 58 1.45 -0.59 24.68
N GLY A 59 1.93 -1.75 24.20
CA GLY A 59 1.29 -3.05 24.40
C GLY A 59 1.06 -3.41 25.87
N GLU A 60 2.03 -3.10 26.74
CA GLU A 60 1.91 -3.37 28.18
C GLU A 60 0.90 -2.46 28.89
N TYR A 61 0.60 -1.29 28.32
CA TYR A 61 -0.26 -0.27 28.92
C TYR A 61 -1.66 -0.23 28.29
N VAL A 62 -1.93 -1.04 27.26
CA VAL A 62 -3.22 -1.00 26.53
C VAL A 62 -4.41 -1.13 27.48
N SER A 63 -4.38 -2.14 28.37
CA SER A 63 -5.50 -2.37 29.29
C SER A 63 -5.70 -1.20 30.27
N GLN A 64 -4.61 -0.59 30.76
CA GLN A 64 -4.71 0.58 31.63
C GLN A 64 -5.26 1.80 30.90
N LEU A 65 -4.86 1.99 29.64
CA LEU A 65 -5.36 3.07 28.79
C LEU A 65 -6.84 2.88 28.47
N GLU A 66 -7.29 1.65 28.23
CA GLU A 66 -8.71 1.34 28.00
C GLU A 66 -9.56 1.67 29.23
N GLU A 67 -9.13 1.29 30.44
CA GLU A 67 -9.81 1.64 31.69
C GLU A 67 -9.89 3.15 31.94
N LEU A 68 -8.77 3.85 31.73
CA LEU A 68 -8.72 5.31 31.86
C LEU A 68 -9.62 6.00 30.85
N LEU A 69 -9.68 5.48 29.62
CA LEU A 69 -10.55 6.03 28.58
C LEU A 69 -12.00 5.92 29.02
N GLU A 70 -12.45 4.73 29.43
CA GLU A 70 -13.82 4.47 29.84
C GLU A 70 -14.27 5.39 30.99
N ALA A 71 -13.37 5.64 31.95
CA ALA A 71 -13.61 6.53 33.09
C ALA A 71 -13.70 8.03 32.72
N ASP A 72 -13.06 8.46 31.63
CA ASP A 72 -13.08 9.86 31.16
C ASP A 72 -14.42 10.21 30.45
N TRP A 73 -15.23 9.20 30.13
CA TRP A 73 -16.56 9.37 29.52
C TRP A 73 -17.71 9.48 30.55
N GLU A 74 -17.44 9.42 31.86
CA GLU A 74 -18.39 9.72 32.96
C GLU A 74 -18.26 11.17 33.48
#